data_AF-A0A3A4U420-F1
#
_entry.id   AF-A0A3A4U420-F1
#
_cell.length_a   1.000
_cell.length_b   1.000
_cell.length_c   1.000
_cell.angle_alpha   90.00
_cell.angle_beta   90.00
_cell.angle_gamma   90.00
#
_symmetry.space_group_name_H-M   'P 1'
#
loop_
_entity.id
_entity.type
_entity.pdbx_description
1 polymer ?
#
loop_
_entity_poly.entity_id
_entity_poly.type
_entity_poly.pdbx_seq_one_letter_code
_entity_poly.pdbx_strand_id
1 'polypeptide(L)'
;MRISFDEPCSFEAEVVSVRGGPENCRCGHEVGDRYSFAYATPEGLCGEFYHHIYPVLHALRNEAPATNFRPYSSPDEVLLYCPSRVVELRIKVIKPAAVWPGAGGEARVGGSGLSNSSA
;
A
#
# COMPACT_ATOMS: atom_id res chain seq x y z
N MET A 1 17.53 -11.97 -18.91
CA MET A 1 16.28 -11.36 -19.40
C MET A 1 15.46 -10.99 -18.19
N ARG A 2 15.35 -9.69 -17.86
CA ARG A 2 14.46 -9.22 -16.79
C ARG A 2 13.07 -9.08 -17.40
N ILE A 3 12.10 -9.84 -16.89
CA ILE A 3 10.69 -9.60 -17.23
C ILE A 3 10.30 -8.35 -16.44
N SER A 4 10.07 -7.23 -17.14
CA SER A 4 9.46 -6.05 -16.54
C SER A 4 7.96 -6.30 -16.48
N PHE A 5 7.43 -6.50 -15.28
CA PHE A 5 5.99 -6.47 -15.05
C PHE A 5 5.55 -5.02 -14.90
N ASP A 6 4.54 -4.61 -15.67
CA ASP A 6 3.90 -3.30 -15.51
C ASP A 6 3.02 -3.36 -14.25
N GLU A 7 3.57 -2.93 -13.12
CA GLU A 7 2.85 -2.89 -11.86
C GLU A 7 1.80 -1.76 -11.87
N PRO A 8 0.56 -2.02 -11.40
CA PRO A 8 -0.53 -1.04 -11.45
C PRO A 8 -0.33 0.12 -10.45
N CYS A 9 0.58 -0.02 -9.49
CA CYS A 9 0.96 1.01 -8.53
C CYS A 9 2.40 0.82 -8.06
N SER A 10 2.94 1.86 -7.42
CA SER A 10 4.13 1.81 -6.59
C SER A 10 3.80 2.23 -5.16
N PHE A 11 4.76 2.04 -4.26
CA PHE A 11 4.64 2.39 -2.85
C PHE A 11 5.77 3.31 -2.44
N GLU A 12 5.43 4.29 -1.60
CA GLU A 12 6.38 5.04 -0.79
C GLU A 12 6.22 4.58 0.67
N ALA A 13 7.29 4.12 1.28
CA ALA A 13 7.32 3.77 2.69
C ALA A 13 8.24 4.72 3.45
N GLU A 14 7.81 5.18 4.63
CA GLU A 14 8.56 6.05 5.53
C GLU A 14 8.53 5.48 6.94
N VAL A 15 9.69 5.36 7.58
CA VAL A 15 9.77 5.03 9.00
C VAL A 15 9.35 6.25 9.81
N VAL A 16 8.20 6.16 10.46
CA VAL A 16 7.63 7.28 11.25
C VAL A 16 7.89 7.15 12.74
N SER A 17 8.24 5.96 13.22
CA SER A 17 8.55 5.72 14.62
C SER A 17 9.49 4.53 14.80
N VAL A 18 10.44 4.66 15.73
CA VAL A 18 11.27 3.56 16.25
C VAL A 18 11.20 3.61 17.78
N ARG A 19 10.51 2.64 18.37
CA ARG A 19 10.21 2.62 19.81
C ARG A 19 11.47 2.39 20.63
N GLY A 20 11.77 3.37 21.48
CA GLY A 20 12.96 3.36 22.33
C GLY A 20 14.28 3.54 21.56
N GLY A 21 14.23 4.08 20.33
CA GLY A 21 15.41 4.50 19.57
C GLY A 21 15.90 3.48 18.53
N PRO A 22 16.74 3.93 17.57
CA PRO A 22 17.33 3.09 16.52
C PRO A 22 18.03 1.83 17.04
N GLU A 23 18.62 1.89 18.24
CA GLU A 23 19.31 0.79 18.91
C GLU A 23 18.41 -0.43 19.18
N ASN A 24 17.10 -0.23 19.25
CA ASN A 24 16.14 -1.31 19.44
C ASN A 24 15.73 -1.99 18.13
N CYS A 25 16.10 -1.42 16.98
CA CYS A 25 15.91 -2.05 15.70
C CYS A 25 17.13 -2.91 15.35
N ARG A 26 16.96 -4.23 15.26
CA ARG A 26 18.03 -5.17 14.84
C ARG A 26 18.61 -4.85 13.46
N CYS A 27 17.86 -4.15 12.61
CA CYS A 27 18.26 -3.78 11.26
C CYS A 27 18.70 -2.32 11.14
N GLY A 28 18.73 -1.57 12.25
CA GLY A 28 19.21 -0.19 12.26
C GLY A 28 18.30 0.81 11.54
N HIS A 29 16.99 0.55 11.44
CA HIS A 29 16.04 1.52 10.88
C HIS A 29 15.96 2.76 11.77
N GLU A 30 15.92 3.92 11.15
CA GLU A 30 15.83 5.23 11.79
C GLU A 30 14.57 5.99 11.34
N VAL A 31 14.07 6.89 12.19
CA VAL A 31 12.93 7.74 11.81
C VAL A 31 13.35 8.65 10.66
N GLY A 32 12.56 8.63 9.58
CA GLY A 32 12.84 9.37 8.35
C GLY A 32 13.45 8.54 7.23
N ASP A 33 13.80 7.27 7.46
CA ASP A 33 14.15 6.35 6.39
C ASP A 33 13.01 6.25 5.37
N ARG A 34 13.34 6.38 4.08
CA ARG A 34 12.37 6.39 2.97
C ARG A 34 12.73 5.34 1.94
N TYR A 35 11.70 4.66 1.44
CA TYR A 35 11.80 3.62 0.42
C TYR A 35 10.77 3.86 -0.67
N SER A 36 11.20 3.83 -1.93
CA SER A 36 10.31 3.86 -3.09
C SER A 36 10.49 2.55 -3.85
N PHE A 37 9.40 1.81 -4.03
CA PHE A 37 9.43 0.50 -4.68
C PHE A 37 8.12 0.19 -5.38
N ALA A 38 8.19 -0.66 -6.40
CA ALA A 38 7.02 -1.27 -6.99
C ALA A 38 6.61 -2.47 -6.12
N TYR A 39 6.74 -3.70 -6.62
CA TYR A 39 6.28 -4.86 -5.85
C TYR A 39 7.38 -5.55 -5.04
N ALA A 40 8.63 -5.59 -5.50
CA ALA A 40 9.72 -6.27 -4.80
C ALA A 40 10.16 -5.54 -3.51
N THR A 41 10.82 -6.26 -2.60
CA THR A 41 11.44 -5.69 -1.40
C THR A 41 12.42 -4.58 -1.80
N PRO A 42 12.28 -3.34 -1.29
CA PRO A 42 13.25 -2.29 -1.55
C PRO A 42 14.59 -2.60 -0.88
N GLU A 43 15.66 -2.09 -1.48
CA GLU A 43 16.97 -2.08 -0.83
C GLU A 43 16.90 -1.32 0.50
N GLY A 44 17.61 -1.82 1.52
CA GLY A 44 17.63 -1.24 2.87
C GLY A 44 16.47 -1.69 3.77
N LEU A 45 15.28 -1.99 3.24
CA LEU A 45 14.19 -2.51 4.07
C LEU A 45 14.48 -3.96 4.49
N CYS A 46 14.34 -4.25 5.78
CA CYS A 46 14.61 -5.58 6.28
C CYS A 46 13.58 -6.60 5.78
N GLY A 47 14.06 -7.78 5.39
CA GLY A 47 13.22 -8.84 4.83
C GLY A 47 12.11 -9.28 5.78
N GLU A 48 12.35 -9.33 7.09
CA GLU A 48 11.34 -9.68 8.08
C GLU A 48 10.14 -8.72 8.06
N PHE A 49 10.40 -7.41 7.99
CA PHE A 49 9.33 -6.42 7.93
C PHE A 49 8.59 -6.53 6.59
N TYR A 50 9.31 -6.63 5.47
CA TYR A 50 8.68 -6.79 4.17
C TYR A 50 7.76 -8.03 4.10
N HIS A 51 8.19 -9.19 4.61
CA HIS A 51 7.35 -10.40 4.64
C HIS A 51 6.09 -10.21 5.49
N HIS A 52 6.16 -9.42 6.56
CA HIS A 52 5.01 -9.12 7.40
C HIS A 52 3.98 -8.22 6.69
N ILE A 53 4.45 -7.20 5.96
CA ILE A 53 3.56 -6.24 5.28
C ILE A 53 3.12 -6.70 3.89
N TYR A 54 3.76 -7.72 3.32
CA TYR A 54 3.49 -8.20 1.97
C TYR A 54 2.00 -8.50 1.70
N PRO A 55 1.23 -9.15 2.59
CA PRO A 55 -0.20 -9.36 2.36
C PRO A 55 -0.99 -8.05 2.19
N VAL A 56 -0.63 -7.01 2.96
CA VAL A 56 -1.25 -5.68 2.85
C VAL A 56 -0.86 -5.03 1.52
N LEU A 57 0.43 -5.05 1.17
CA LEU A 57 0.91 -4.52 -0.11
C LEU A 57 0.22 -5.21 -1.31
N HIS A 58 0.08 -6.55 -1.25
CA HIS A 58 -0.61 -7.31 -2.28
C HIS A 58 -2.08 -6.92 -2.39
N ALA A 59 -2.77 -6.71 -1.27
CA ALA A 59 -4.16 -6.30 -1.30
C ALA A 59 -4.34 -4.85 -1.82
N LEU A 60 -3.49 -3.92 -1.39
CA LEU A 60 -3.47 -2.53 -1.89
C LEU A 60 -3.20 -2.47 -3.40
N ARG A 61 -2.29 -3.32 -3.89
CA ARG A 61 -2.01 -3.51 -5.31
C ARG A 61 -3.22 -3.99 -6.10
N ASN A 62 -4.08 -4.80 -5.48
CA ASN A 62 -5.36 -5.25 -6.03
C ASN A 62 -6.53 -4.33 -5.63
N GLU A 63 -6.26 -3.04 -5.41
CA GLU A 63 -7.26 -1.99 -5.19
C GLU A 63 -8.10 -2.11 -3.91
N ALA A 64 -7.69 -2.96 -2.96
CA ALA A 64 -8.30 -2.92 -1.64
C ALA A 64 -8.01 -1.57 -0.99
N PRO A 65 -9.01 -0.88 -0.41
CA PRO A 65 -8.78 0.41 0.23
C PRO A 65 -7.95 0.23 1.51
N ALA A 66 -7.02 1.16 1.77
CA ALA A 66 -6.14 1.09 2.94
C ALA A 66 -6.90 1.11 4.29
N THR A 67 -8.12 1.65 4.28
CA THR A 67 -9.07 1.62 5.40
C THR A 67 -9.39 0.21 5.90
N ASN A 68 -9.23 -0.82 5.07
CA ASN A 68 -9.46 -2.22 5.45
C ASN A 68 -8.41 -2.76 6.42
N PHE A 69 -7.21 -2.16 6.47
CA PHE A 69 -6.08 -2.70 7.23
C PHE A 69 -5.85 -1.98 8.55
N ARG A 70 -6.33 -0.73 8.68
CA ARG A 70 -6.26 0.01 9.93
C ARG A 70 -7.38 1.06 10.00
N PRO A 71 -8.16 1.08 11.11
CA PRO A 71 -9.17 2.11 11.34
C PRO A 71 -8.58 3.51 11.20
N TYR A 72 -9.35 4.44 10.63
CA TYR A 72 -8.99 5.85 10.45
C TYR A 72 -7.80 6.13 9.51
N SER A 73 -7.38 5.13 8.73
CA SER A 73 -6.42 5.34 7.65
C SER A 73 -7.07 6.12 6.51
N SER A 74 -6.28 6.88 5.75
CA SER A 74 -6.77 7.45 4.49
C SER A 74 -6.90 6.32 3.45
N PRO A 75 -7.63 6.50 2.33
CA PRO A 75 -7.78 5.46 1.31
C PRO A 75 -6.47 4.96 0.70
N ASP A 76 -5.44 5.80 0.67
CA ASP A 76 -4.16 5.54 0.00
C ASP A 76 -2.95 5.48 0.96
N GLU A 77 -3.17 5.59 2.27
CA GLU A 77 -2.11 5.53 3.29
C GLU A 77 -2.46 4.52 4.38
N VAL A 78 -1.49 3.70 4.80
CA VAL A 78 -1.64 2.78 5.94
C VAL A 78 -0.41 2.85 6.85
N LEU A 79 -0.63 2.74 8.15
CA LEU A 79 0.45 2.57 9.14
C LEU A 79 0.56 1.08 9.51
N LEU A 80 1.75 0.50 9.33
CA LEU A 80 2.03 -0.90 9.65
C LEU A 80 3.20 -1.00 10.61
N TYR A 81 3.12 -1.94 11.55
CA TYR A 81 4.21 -2.22 12.48
C TYR A 81 5.07 -3.36 11.97
N CYS A 82 6.35 -3.37 12.31
CA CYS A 82 7.15 -4.58 12.19
C CYS A 82 6.61 -5.65 13.17
N PRO A 83 6.91 -6.95 12.96
CA PRO A 83 6.45 -8.04 13.83
C PRO A 83 6.76 -7.82 15.32
N SER A 84 7.95 -7.27 15.62
CA SER A 84 8.39 -6.96 16.99
C SER A 84 7.80 -5.65 17.55
N ARG A 85 6.99 -4.92 16.77
CA ARG A 85 6.37 -3.62 17.10
C ARG A 85 7.35 -2.51 17.52
N VAL A 86 8.60 -2.62 17.10
CA VAL A 86 9.63 -1.59 17.33
C VAL A 86 9.52 -0.48 16.29
N VAL A 87 9.36 -0.83 15.02
CA VAL A 87 9.31 0.12 13.90
C VAL A 87 7.88 0.26 13.40
N GLU A 88 7.44 1.49 13.12
CA GLU A 88 6.20 1.80 12.41
C GLU A 88 6.53 2.42 11.05
N LEU A 89 5.99 1.82 9.98
CA LEU A 89 6.06 2.33 8.62
C LEU A 89 4.74 2.98 8.24
N ARG A 90 4.82 4.19 7.69
CA ARG A 90 3.77 4.76 6.85
C ARG A 90 3.99 4.29 5.43
N ILE A 91 2.99 3.68 4.82
CA ILE A 91 3.01 3.26 3.42
C ILE A 91 1.94 4.05 2.67
N LYS A 92 2.35 4.71 1.59
CA LYS A 92 1.49 5.43 0.66
C LYS A 92 1.46 4.73 -0.69
N VAL A 93 0.27 4.54 -1.24
CA VAL A 93 0.06 3.99 -2.59
C VAL A 93 0.16 5.10 -3.62
N ILE A 94 0.99 4.91 -4.64
CA ILE A 94 1.16 5.82 -5.77
C ILE A 94 0.59 5.14 -7.03
N LYS A 95 -0.53 5.64 -7.52
CA LYS A 95 -1.18 5.15 -8.75
C LYS A 95 -0.78 6.02 -9.94
N PRO A 96 -0.29 5.47 -11.06
CA PRO A 96 -0.01 6.25 -12.26
C PRO A 96 -1.30 6.79 -12.87
N ALA A 97 -1.33 8.09 -13.17
CA ALA A 97 -2.51 8.79 -13.69
C ALA A 97 -3.05 8.20 -15.01
N ALA A 98 -2.19 7.58 -15.82
CA ALA A 98 -2.55 7.02 -17.13
C ALA A 98 -3.32 5.68 -17.06
N VAL A 99 -3.27 4.98 -15.94
CA VAL A 99 -3.92 3.66 -15.79
C VAL A 99 -5.34 3.78 -15.23
N TRP A 100 -5.75 4.98 -14.78
CA TRP A 100 -6.98 5.14 -14.00
C TRP A 100 -8.00 6.13 -14.61
N PRO A 101 -9.14 5.66 -15.14
CA PRO A 101 -10.23 6.53 -15.59
C PRO A 101 -11.04 7.20 -14.47
N GLY A 102 -10.74 6.94 -13.20
CA GLY A 102 -11.50 7.50 -12.06
C GLY A 102 -10.86 8.70 -11.35
N ALA A 103 -9.89 9.38 -11.96
CA ALA A 103 -9.35 10.65 -11.45
C ALA A 103 -10.29 11.85 -11.74
N GLY A 104 -11.33 11.64 -12.54
CA GLY A 104 -12.45 12.56 -12.70
C GLY A 104 -13.72 11.93 -12.13
N GLY A 105 -14.29 12.53 -11.10
CA GLY A 105 -15.53 12.05 -10.50
C GLY A 105 -16.69 12.14 -11.50
N GLU A 106 -17.36 11.03 -11.74
CA GLU A 106 -18.77 11.00 -12.12
C GLU A 106 -19.38 9.69 -11.63
N ALA A 107 -20.45 9.82 -10.84
CA ALA A 107 -21.20 8.73 -10.25
C ALA A 107 -21.82 7.87 -11.37
N ARG A 108 -21.55 6.57 -11.36
CA ARG A 108 -22.29 5.62 -12.20
C ARG A 108 -23.72 5.51 -11.66
N VAL A 109 -24.65 6.24 -12.28
CA VAL A 109 -26.09 5.99 -12.15
C VAL A 109 -26.36 4.61 -12.75
N GLY A 110 -26.71 3.65 -11.89
CA GLY A 110 -27.09 2.30 -12.31
C GLY A 110 -28.42 2.33 -13.05
N GLY A 111 -28.38 2.17 -14.38
CA GLY A 111 -29.55 1.89 -15.19
C GLY A 111 -29.92 0.41 -15.11
N SER A 112 -30.87 0.06 -14.24
CA SER A 112 -31.54 -1.23 -14.25
C SER A 112 -32.60 -1.25 -15.36
N GLY A 113 -32.21 -1.66 -16.57
CA GLY A 113 -33.14 -1.99 -17.64
C GLY A 113 -33.64 -3.43 -17.48
N LEU A 114 -34.73 -3.63 -16.72
CA LEU A 114 -35.51 -4.86 -16.76
C LEU A 114 -36.69 -4.64 -17.72
N SER A 115 -36.56 -5.15 -18.94
CA SER A 115 -37.66 -5.23 -19.90
C SER A 115 -38.60 -6.36 -19.49
N ASN A 116 -39.79 -6.01 -19.01
CA ASN A 116 -40.91 -6.94 -18.91
C ASN A 116 -41.45 -7.24 -20.32
N SER A 117 -41.44 -8.50 -20.73
CA SER A 117 -42.21 -8.98 -21.87
C SER A 117 -43.31 -9.90 -21.35
N SER A 118 -44.53 -9.39 -21.40
CA SER A 118 -45.77 -10.14 -21.19
C SER A 118 -46.03 -11.06 -22.38
N ALA A 119 -46.37 -12.32 -22.11
CA ALA A 119 -47.15 -13.20 -22.98
C ALA A 119 -47.86 -14.23 -22.11
#